data_AF-A0A4Y9UIY7-F1
#
_entry.id   AF-A0A4Y9UIY7-F1
#
_cell.length_a   1.000
_cell.length_b   1.000
_cell.length_c   1.000
_cell.angle_alpha   90.00
_cell.angle_beta   90.00
_cell.angle_gamma   90.00
#
_symmetry.space_group_name_H-M   'P 1'
#
loop_
_entity.id
_entity.type
_entity.pdbx_description
1 polymer ?
#
loop_
_entity_poly.entity_id
_entity_poly.type
_entity_poly.pdbx_seq_one_letter_code
_entity_poly.pdbx_strand_id
1 'polypeptide(L)' 'MPYQVRLDSFIAVTPGPTQAVKLFDDLTADYPGQVSVHDMDGNEIKIDLLRQAVQDNSKN' A
#
# COMPACT_ATOMS: atom_id res chain seq x y z
N MET A 1 13.21 -11.56 -5.34
CA MET A 1 12.75 -11.80 -6.72
C MET A 1 12.46 -10.44 -7.34
N PRO A 2 12.84 -10.18 -8.60
CA PRO A 2 12.55 -8.89 -9.24
C PRO A 2 11.03 -8.74 -9.41
N TYR A 3 10.44 -7.65 -8.92
CA TYR A 3 9.01 -7.37 -9.09
C TYR A 3 8.76 -6.94 -10.55
N GLN A 4 7.75 -7.53 -11.18
CA GLN A 4 7.42 -7.27 -12.58
C GLN A 4 6.33 -6.19 -12.65
N VAL A 5 6.75 -4.95 -12.90
CA VAL A 5 5.86 -3.80 -13.14
C VAL A 5 5.16 -4.04 -14.48
N ARG A 6 3.83 -4.21 -14.50
CA ARG A 6 3.06 -4.34 -15.76
C ARG A 6 3.18 -3.04 -16.56
N LEU A 7 3.19 -3.13 -17.89
CA LEU A 7 2.92 -1.95 -18.72
C LEU A 7 1.58 -1.36 -18.24
N ASP A 8 1.56 -0.04 -18.01
CA ASP A 8 0.46 0.75 -17.41
C ASP A 8 0.29 0.70 -15.88
N SER A 9 1.29 0.24 -15.13
CA SER A 9 1.32 0.43 -13.67
C SER A 9 2.07 1.70 -13.27
N PHE A 10 1.61 2.34 -12.20
CA PHE A 10 2.24 3.53 -11.61
C PHE A 10 2.58 3.27 -10.14
N ILE A 11 3.60 3.96 -9.65
CA ILE A 11 4.02 3.90 -8.24
C ILE A 11 3.66 5.24 -7.60
N ALA A 12 2.88 5.20 -6.53
CA ALA A 12 2.55 6.36 -5.72
C ALA A 12 3.29 6.28 -4.38
N VAL A 13 4.10 7.29 -4.07
CA VAL A 13 4.80 7.39 -2.79
C VAL A 13 3.97 8.23 -1.84
N THR A 14 3.61 7.68 -0.70
CA THR A 14 2.82 8.36 0.32
C THR A 14 3.68 8.76 1.53
N PRO A 15 3.40 9.89 2.19
CA PRO A 15 4.22 10.41 3.30
C PRO A 15 4.09 9.60 4.61
N GLY A 16 3.20 8.61 4.68
CA GLY A 16 3.00 7.81 5.87
C GLY A 16 2.02 6.64 5.67
N PRO A 17 1.94 5.72 6.65
CA PRO A 17 1.15 4.50 6.55
C PRO A 17 -0.36 4.80 6.49
N THR A 18 -0.85 5.84 7.15
CA THR A 18 -2.26 6.24 7.11
C THR A 18 -2.69 6.65 5.70
N GLN A 19 -1.87 7.46 5.01
CA GLN A 19 -2.14 7.87 3.64
C GLN A 19 -1.99 6.70 2.66
N ALA A 20 -1.03 5.79 2.91
CA ALA A 20 -0.87 4.56 2.14
C ALA A 20 -2.13 3.68 2.19
N VAL A 21 -2.68 3.45 3.39
CA VAL A 21 -3.93 2.67 3.55
C VAL A 21 -5.09 3.33 2.83
N LYS A 22 -5.26 4.65 2.99
CA LYS A 22 -6.33 5.38 2.33
C LYS A 22 -6.23 5.27 0.80
N LEU A 23 -5.04 5.52 0.24
CA LEU A 23 -4.82 5.44 -1.20
C LEU A 23 -5.02 4.02 -1.73
N PHE A 24 -4.60 3.00 -0.96
CA PHE A 24 -4.86 1.62 -1.29
C PHE A 24 -6.36 1.31 -1.35
N ASP A 25 -7.13 1.79 -0.38
CA ASP A 25 -8.59 1.59 -0.32
C ASP A 25 -9.31 2.28 -1.48
N ASP A 26 -8.92 3.52 -1.78
CA ASP A 26 -9.46 4.30 -2.91
C ASP A 26 -9.18 3.57 -4.24
N LEU A 27 -7.95 3.08 -4.46
CA LEU A 27 -7.57 2.40 -5.70
C LEU A 27 -8.13 0.98 -5.81
N THR A 28 -8.27 0.26 -4.70
CA THR A 28 -8.80 -1.11 -4.69
C THR A 28 -10.29 -1.14 -5.01
N ALA A 29 -11.01 -0.05 -4.71
CA ALA A 29 -12.42 0.10 -5.12
C ALA A 29 -12.58 0.06 -6.64
N ASP A 30 -11.66 0.70 -7.37
CA ASP A 30 -11.69 0.76 -8.84
C ASP A 30 -10.95 -0.43 -9.51
N TYR A 31 -9.92 -0.97 -8.86
CA TYR A 31 -9.01 -1.98 -9.42
C TYR A 31 -8.73 -3.15 -8.45
N PRO A 32 -9.73 -3.97 -8.13
CA PRO A 32 -9.57 -5.06 -7.17
C PRO A 32 -8.53 -6.10 -7.64
N GLY A 33 -7.61 -6.45 -6.74
CA GLY A 33 -6.56 -7.44 -6.99
C GLY A 33 -5.41 -6.99 -7.89
N GLN A 34 -5.36 -5.70 -8.25
CA GLN A 34 -4.28 -5.12 -9.07
C GLN A 34 -3.41 -4.12 -8.29
N VAL A 35 -3.75 -3.84 -7.02
CA VAL A 35 -3.03 -2.90 -6.16
C VAL A 35 -2.20 -3.69 -5.15
N SER A 36 -0.94 -3.34 -5.01
CA SER A 36 -0.04 -3.85 -3.97
C SER A 36 0.64 -2.69 -3.25
N VAL A 37 1.01 -2.91 -1.98
CA VAL A 37 1.75 -1.92 -1.18
C VAL A 37 3.14 -2.46 -0.93
N HIS A 38 4.15 -1.62 -1.15
CA HIS A 38 5.55 -1.97 -0.94
C HIS A 38 6.22 -0.93 -0.04
N ASP A 39 7.22 -1.36 0.73
CA ASP A 39 8.12 -0.44 1.43
C ASP A 39 9.13 0.21 0.47
N MET A 40 9.95 1.13 0.99
CA MET A 40 11.01 1.78 0.21
C MET A 40 12.10 0.83 -0.27
N ASP A 41 12.24 -0.33 0.38
CA ASP A 41 13.19 -1.40 0.01
C ASP A 41 12.60 -2.36 -1.04
N GLY A 42 11.34 -2.15 -1.43
CA GLY A 42 10.61 -2.95 -2.43
C GLY A 42 9.95 -4.21 -1.87
N ASN A 43 9.98 -4.44 -0.55
CA ASN A 43 9.29 -5.57 0.05
C ASN A 43 7.78 -5.31 0.05
N GLU A 44 7.01 -6.31 -0.37
CA GLU A 44 5.56 -6.25 -0.31
C GLU A 44 5.09 -6.28 1.14
N ILE A 45 4.32 -5.26 1.53
CA ILE A 45 3.71 -5.18 2.84
C ILE A 45 2.26 -5.65 2.74
N LYS A 46 1.89 -6.61 3.59
CA LYS A 46 0.49 -7.00 3.76
C LYS A 46 -0.31 -5.82 4.32
N ILE A 47 -1.33 -5.39 3.59
CA ILE A 47 -2.15 -4.23 3.98
C ILE A 47 -2.79 -4.40 5.37
N ASP A 48 -3.13 -5.63 5.78
CA ASP A 48 -3.73 -5.91 7.09
C ASP A 48 -2.79 -5.52 8.24
N LEU A 49 -1.49 -5.77 8.10
CA LEU A 49 -0.47 -5.37 9.07
C LEU A 49 -0.30 -3.85 9.10
N LEU A 50 -0.39 -3.22 7.93
CA LEU A 50 -0.33 -1.76 7.82
C LEU A 50 -1.54 -1.10 8.49
N ARG A 51 -2.75 -1.68 8.34
CA ARG A 51 -3.97 -1.21 9.00
C ARG A 51 -3.87 -1.33 10.52
N GLN A 52 -3.37 -2.45 11.03
CA GLN A 52 -3.14 -2.63 12.47
C GLN A 52 -2.15 -1.59 13.00
N ALA A 53 -1.04 -1.37 12.30
CA ALA A 53 -0.06 -0.35 12.68
C ALA A 53 -0.67 1.06 12.70
N VAL A 54 -1.52 1.41 11.73
CA VAL A 54 -2.23 2.70 11.72
C VAL A 54 -3.22 2.82 12.89
N GLN A 55 -3.95 1.75 13.21
CA GLN A 55 -4.90 1.74 14.33
C GLN A 55 -4.19 1.86 15.69
N ASP A 56 -3.05 1.20 15.87
CA ASP A 56 -2.25 1.27 17.09
C ASP A 56 -1.60 2.67 17.25
N ASN A 57 -1.13 3.26 16.15
CA ASN A 57 -0.55 4.61 16.18
C ASN A 57 -1.59 5.71 16.43
N SER A 58 -2.87 5.45 16.13
CA SER A 58 -3.97 6.40 16.40
C SER A 58 -4.47 6.34 17.85
N LYS A 59 -3.99 5.41 18.68
CA LYS A 59 -4.35 5.24 20.10
C LYS A 59 -3.30 5.78 21.08
N ASN A 60 -2.15 6.24 20.60
CA ASN A 60 -1.11 6.92 21.37
C ASN A 60 -1.15 8.43 21.13
#